data_AF-A0A3B9H1Z6-F1
#
_entry.id   AF-A0A3B9H1Z6-F1
#
_cell.length_a   1.000
_cell.length_b   1.000
_cell.length_c   1.000
_cell.angle_alpha   90.00
_cell.angle_beta   90.00
_cell.angle_gamma   90.00
#
_symmetry.space_group_name_H-M   'P 1'
#
loop_
_entity.id
_entity.type
_entity.pdbx_description
1 polymer ?
#
loop_
_entity_poly.entity_id
_entity_poly.type
_entity_poly.pdbx_seq_one_letter_code
_entity_poly.pdbx_strand_id
1 'polypeptide(L)'
;MADKTILVAGGAGQVARALADMALPEGLTVVARGRPDLDLLDAASIAGAMETFRPDFVVNAAAYTGVDQAESDEAAAFALNAEAPGRLAGAA
;
A
#
# COMPACT_ATOMS: atom_id res chain seq x y z
N MET A 1 -19.60 9.57 -14.49
CA MET A 1 -19.11 9.74 -13.09
C MET A 1 -17.65 10.12 -13.19
N ALA A 2 -17.07 10.80 -12.20
CA ALA A 2 -15.62 11.07 -12.23
C ALA A 2 -14.85 9.76 -12.06
N ASP A 3 -13.75 9.59 -12.79
CA ASP A 3 -12.87 8.43 -12.65
C ASP A 3 -12.29 8.40 -11.23
N LYS A 4 -12.32 7.24 -10.59
CA LYS A 4 -11.82 7.00 -9.24
C LYS A 4 -10.54 6.17 -9.24
N THR A 5 -9.64 6.51 -8.33
CA THR A 5 -8.33 5.86 -8.20
C THR A 5 -8.24 5.04 -6.91
N ILE A 6 -7.82 3.78 -7.03
CA ILE A 6 -7.44 2.92 -5.91
C ILE A 6 -5.92 2.85 -5.84
N LEU A 7 -5.32 3.39 -4.77
CA LEU A 7 -3.90 3.19 -4.49
C LEU A 7 -3.71 1.88 -3.71
N VAL A 8 -2.90 0.97 -4.24
CA VAL A 8 -2.58 -0.31 -3.59
C VAL A 8 -1.13 -0.28 -3.10
N ALA A 9 -0.94 -0.28 -1.78
CA ALA A 9 0.39 -0.41 -1.17
C ALA A 9 0.89 -1.86 -1.25
N GLY A 10 2.20 -2.04 -1.42
CA GLY A 10 2.79 -3.38 -1.61
C GLY A 10 2.69 -3.85 -3.06
N GLY A 11 2.96 -2.94 -4.01
CA GLY A 11 2.62 -3.09 -5.42
C GLY A 11 3.20 -4.31 -6.17
N ALA A 12 4.24 -4.96 -5.63
CA ALA A 12 4.80 -6.19 -6.19
C ALA A 12 4.22 -7.48 -5.55
N GLY A 13 3.35 -7.34 -4.56
CA GLY A 13 2.73 -8.45 -3.82
C GLY A 13 1.65 -9.17 -4.62
N GLN A 14 1.29 -10.36 -4.16
CA GLN A 14 0.31 -11.22 -4.82
C GLN A 14 -1.05 -10.53 -5.01
N VAL A 15 -1.55 -9.85 -3.97
CA VAL A 15 -2.82 -9.12 -4.01
C VAL A 15 -2.76 -7.95 -4.98
N ALA A 16 -1.68 -7.17 -4.97
CA ALA A 16 -1.54 -6.03 -5.89
C ALA A 16 -1.55 -6.47 -7.36
N ARG A 17 -0.86 -7.58 -7.67
CA ARG A 17 -0.87 -8.16 -9.03
C ARG A 17 -2.25 -8.68 -9.41
N ALA A 18 -2.93 -9.41 -8.51
CA ALA A 18 -4.28 -9.88 -8.76
C ALA A 18 -5.26 -8.73 -9.02
N LEU A 19 -5.19 -7.65 -8.23
CA LEU A 19 -6.01 -6.45 -8.43
C LEU A 19 -5.71 -5.72 -9.74
N ALA A 20 -4.44 -5.69 -10.17
CA ALA A 20 -4.05 -5.10 -11.45
C ALA A 20 -4.53 -5.91 -12.67
N ASP A 21 -4.62 -7.25 -12.53
CA ASP A 21 -5.06 -8.16 -13.59
C ASP A 21 -6.61 -8.28 -13.65
N MET A 22 -7.34 -7.75 -12.67
CA MET A 22 -8.80 -7.81 -12.62
C MET A 22 -9.45 -6.85 -13.63
N ALA A 23 -10.53 -7.29 -14.26
CA ALA A 23 -11.42 -6.40 -14.99
C ALA A 23 -12.12 -5.46 -14.00
N LEU A 24 -11.84 -4.16 -14.11
CA LEU A 24 -12.43 -3.13 -13.26
C LEU A 24 -13.71 -2.57 -13.89
N PRO A 25 -14.70 -2.16 -13.08
CA PRO A 25 -15.82 -1.36 -13.57
C PRO A 25 -15.35 -0.09 -14.28
N GLU A 26 -16.15 0.42 -15.21
CA GLU A 26 -15.86 1.70 -15.87
C GLU A 26 -15.68 2.83 -14.83
N GLY A 27 -14.68 3.67 -15.07
CA GLY A 27 -14.34 4.78 -14.18
C GLY A 27 -13.61 4.39 -12.91
N LEU A 28 -13.04 3.18 -12.81
CA LEU A 28 -12.19 2.76 -11.69
C LEU A 28 -10.81 2.34 -12.20
N THR A 29 -9.75 2.89 -11.60
CA THR A 29 -8.36 2.55 -11.93
C THR A 29 -7.60 2.12 -10.70
N VAL A 30 -6.77 1.08 -10.83
CA VAL A 30 -5.85 0.62 -9.78
C VAL A 30 -4.44 1.14 -10.06
N VAL A 31 -3.81 1.72 -9.04
CA VAL A 31 -2.42 2.17 -9.06
C VAL A 31 -1.69 1.42 -7.94
N ALA A 32 -0.92 0.40 -8.30
CA ALA A 32 -0.12 -0.37 -7.36
C ALA A 32 1.27 0.27 -7.18
N ARG A 33 1.70 0.52 -5.94
CA ARG A 33 3.02 1.09 -5.62
C ARG A 33 3.67 0.39 -4.43
N GLY A 34 4.99 0.36 -4.45
CA GLY A 34 5.83 -0.12 -3.35
C GLY A 34 7.10 0.73 -3.30
N ARG A 35 8.09 0.27 -2.53
CA ARG A 35 9.38 0.98 -2.40
C ARG A 35 10.05 1.22 -3.77
N PRO A 36 10.65 2.40 -4.01
CA PRO A 36 10.73 3.55 -3.11
C PRO A 36 9.52 4.50 -3.16
N ASP A 37 8.64 4.36 -4.17
CA ASP A 37 7.53 5.29 -4.45
C ASP A 37 6.42 5.30 -3.39
N LEU A 38 6.30 4.20 -2.64
CA LEU A 38 5.43 4.09 -1.46
C LEU A 38 6.08 3.12 -0.47
N ASP A 39 6.93 3.67 0.40
CA ASP A 39 7.49 2.97 1.56
C ASP A 39 6.68 3.31 2.81
N LEU A 40 6.00 2.32 3.40
CA LEU A 40 5.16 2.56 4.58
C LEU A 40 5.95 2.81 5.87
N LEU A 41 7.27 2.61 5.84
CA LEU A 41 8.17 2.98 6.93
C LEU A 41 8.70 4.42 6.81
N ASP A 42 8.45 5.09 5.67
CA ASP A 42 8.83 6.48 5.43
C ASP A 42 7.59 7.37 5.27
N ALA A 43 7.34 8.22 6.27
CA ALA A 43 6.21 9.14 6.27
C ALA A 43 6.23 10.14 5.09
N ALA A 44 7.42 10.55 4.63
CA ALA A 44 7.54 11.47 3.50
C ALA A 44 7.17 10.78 2.18
N SER A 45 7.55 9.50 2.03
CA SER A 45 7.14 8.66 0.90
C SER A 45 5.61 8.50 0.86
N ILE A 46 4.97 8.22 2.00
CA ILE A 46 3.50 8.14 2.09
C ILE A 46 2.85 9.47 1.66
N ALA A 47 3.29 10.60 2.23
CA ALA A 47 2.72 11.90 1.90
C ALA A 47 2.87 12.24 0.41
N GLY A 48 4.05 12.00 -0.16
CA GLY A 48 4.31 12.20 -1.59
C GLY A 48 3.42 11.33 -2.47
N ALA A 49 3.16 10.08 -2.08
CA ALA A 49 2.25 9.20 -2.81
C ALA A 49 0.80 9.71 -2.76
N MET A 50 0.32 10.17 -1.61
CA MET A 50 -1.04 10.72 -1.48
C MET A 50 -1.22 11.98 -2.33
N GLU A 51 -0.24 12.89 -2.31
CA GLU A 51 -0.25 14.10 -3.13
C GLU A 51 -0.18 13.79 -4.64
N THR A 52 0.66 12.82 -5.02
CA THR A 52 0.88 12.46 -6.43
C THR A 52 -0.32 11.74 -7.03
N PHE A 53 -0.86 10.75 -6.33
CA PHE A 53 -1.91 9.87 -6.87
C PHE A 53 -3.32 10.33 -6.52
N ARG A 54 -3.49 11.13 -5.46
CA ARG A 54 -4.79 11.61 -4.95
C ARG A 54 -5.87 10.52 -4.98
N PRO A 55 -5.64 9.39 -4.30
CA PRO A 55 -6.53 8.24 -4.39
C PRO A 55 -7.90 8.53 -3.76
N ASP A 56 -8.95 7.94 -4.32
CA ASP A 56 -10.27 7.87 -3.70
C ASP A 56 -10.35 6.72 -2.68
N PHE A 57 -9.51 5.70 -2.86
CA PHE A 57 -9.45 4.52 -2.00
C PHE A 57 -8.00 4.07 -1.82
N VAL A 58 -7.70 3.54 -0.63
CA VAL A 58 -6.40 2.93 -0.33
C VAL A 58 -6.60 1.48 0.07
N VAL A 59 -5.84 0.58 -0.55
CA VAL A 59 -5.74 -0.84 -0.16
C VAL A 59 -4.34 -1.10 0.34
N ASN A 60 -4.20 -1.43 1.62
CA ASN A 60 -2.92 -1.85 2.16
C ASN A 60 -2.69 -3.35 1.94
N ALA A 61 -1.86 -3.70 0.95
CA ALA A 61 -1.39 -5.06 0.73
C ALA A 61 0.12 -5.23 1.04
N ALA A 62 0.75 -4.21 1.64
CA ALA A 62 2.13 -4.30 2.11
C ALA A 62 2.16 -4.95 3.51
N ALA A 63 3.02 -5.94 3.67
CA ALA A 63 3.22 -6.63 4.94
C ALA A 63 4.60 -7.28 5.00
N TYR A 64 5.08 -7.48 6.22
CA TYR A 64 6.15 -8.42 6.54
C TYR A 64 5.53 -9.82 6.61
N THR A 65 5.85 -10.69 5.65
CA THR A 65 5.22 -12.01 5.50
C THR A 65 6.13 -13.20 5.81
N GLY A 66 7.39 -12.94 6.17
CA GLY A 66 8.32 -13.98 6.63
C GLY A 66 7.97 -14.42 8.05
N VAL A 67 6.97 -15.28 8.22
CA VAL A 67 6.43 -15.68 9.55
C VAL A 67 7.52 -16.16 10.49
N ASP A 68 8.34 -17.13 10.07
CA ASP A 68 9.44 -17.65 10.91
C ASP A 68 10.47 -16.57 11.26
N GLN A 69 10.74 -15.65 10.33
CA GLN A 69 11.71 -14.58 10.55
C GLN A 69 11.17 -13.52 11.52
N ALA A 70 9.85 -13.31 11.55
CA ALA A 70 9.21 -12.36 12.45
C ALA A 70 9.42 -12.70 13.94
N GLU A 71 9.63 -13.98 14.27
CA GLU A 71 9.98 -14.42 15.64
C GLU A 71 11.34 -13.87 16.11
N SER A 72 12.24 -13.53 15.17
CA SER A 72 13.57 -12.99 15.49
C SER A 72 13.74 -11.51 15.10
N ASP A 73 12.89 -11.01 14.20
CA ASP A 73 12.87 -9.63 13.72
C ASP A 73 11.52 -8.96 14.06
N GLU A 74 11.13 -9.08 15.33
CA GLU A 74 9.86 -8.58 15.84
C GLU A 74 9.68 -7.09 15.57
N ALA A 75 10.75 -6.30 15.72
CA ALA A 75 10.72 -4.86 15.53
C ALA A 75 10.35 -4.49 14.10
N ALA A 76 10.95 -5.13 13.09
CA ALA A 76 10.60 -4.87 11.69
C ALA A 76 9.19 -5.36 11.36
N ALA A 77 8.80 -6.53 11.88
CA ALA A 77 7.46 -7.07 11.70
C ALA A 77 6.39 -6.12 12.29
N PHE A 78 6.61 -5.60 13.51
CA PHE A 78 5.69 -4.68 14.16
C PHE A 78 5.63 -3.32 13.44
N ALA A 79 6.78 -2.79 13.05
CA ALA A 79 6.87 -1.53 12.30
C ALA A 79 6.06 -1.59 11.00
N LEU A 80 6.15 -2.70 10.24
CA LEU A 80 5.46 -2.84 8.96
C LEU A 80 4.01 -3.34 9.08
N ASN A 81 3.69 -4.23 10.02
CA ASN A 81 2.36 -4.86 10.10
C ASN A 81 1.41 -4.16 11.07
N ALA A 82 1.91 -3.38 12.04
CA ALA A 82 1.09 -2.71 13.05
C ALA A 82 1.15 -1.19 12.93
N GLU A 83 2.34 -0.60 12.88
CA GLU A 83 2.49 0.87 12.88
C GLU A 83 2.24 1.49 11.51
N ALA A 84 2.85 0.94 10.46
CA ALA A 84 2.71 1.40 9.08
C ALA A 84 1.25 1.53 8.59
N PRO A 85 0.33 0.57 8.84
CA PRO A 85 -1.08 0.75 8.51
C PRO A 85 -1.69 1.99 9.16
N GLY A 86 -1.34 2.29 10.42
CA GLY A 86 -1.78 3.49 11.13
C GLY A 86 -1.24 4.77 10.50
N ARG A 87 0.05 4.79 10.10
CA ARG A 87 0.65 5.92 9.38
C ARG A 87 -0.04 6.17 8.04
N LEU A 88 -0.27 5.10 7.28
CA LEU A 88 -0.94 5.16 5.99
C LEU A 88 -2.37 5.70 6.13
N ALA A 89 -3.13 5.21 7.11
CA ALA A 89 -4.49 5.68 7.39
C ALA A 89 -4.52 7.15 7.85
N GLY A 90 -3.54 7.60 8.62
CA GLY A 90 -3.46 9.00 9.07
C GLY A 90 -3.13 10.00 7.96
N ALA A 91 -2.61 9.53 6.83
CA ALA A 91 -2.28 10.36 5.66
C ALA A 91 -3.33 10.28 4.53
N ALA A 92 -4.29 9.35 4.64
CA ALA A 92 -5.32 9.09 3.63
C ALA A 92 -6.58 9.96 3.81
#